data_AF-A0A176J421-F1
#
_entry.id   AF-A0A176J421-F1
#
_cell.length_a   1.000
_cell.length_b   1.000
_cell.length_c   1.000
_cell.angle_alpha   90.00
_cell.angle_beta   90.00
_cell.angle_gamma   90.00
#
_symmetry.space_group_name_H-M   'P 1'
#
loop_
_entity.id
_entity.type
_entity.pdbx_description
1 polymer ?
#
loop_
_entity_poly.entity_id
_entity_poly.type
_entity_poly.pdbx_seq_one_letter_code
_entity_poly.pdbx_strand_id
1 'polypeptide(L)'
;MAKTEAFTDAIYDAIDEVTGVQDGKQWIVTRSGKLGIKSHLTEIENEFDASFQEFEAWLTDLLSAKKPPASLEAITFSLYETADTISLYVAGSEEWDEEGDWALAKDYAPLSVEPYFPVYKPIYQLLEDHLPAGLFLGAATMIIFVKEFVSKHAELFPDGVILGAGFDGGDVYDFMELN
;
A
#
# COMPACT_ATOMS: atom_id res chain seq x y z
N MET A 1 -14.11 -15.27 12.49
CA MET A 1 -15.02 -14.58 11.55
C MET A 1 -15.15 -13.11 11.94
N ALA A 2 -15.91 -12.72 12.97
CA ALA A 2 -16.10 -11.29 13.31
C ALA A 2 -14.84 -10.43 13.57
N LYS A 3 -13.73 -11.03 14.02
CA LYS A 3 -12.45 -10.29 14.20
C LYS A 3 -11.72 -10.01 12.89
N THR A 4 -11.84 -10.89 11.89
CA THR A 4 -11.15 -10.75 10.60
C THR A 4 -11.83 -9.69 9.74
N GLU A 5 -13.16 -9.72 9.70
CA GLU A 5 -13.99 -8.71 9.01
C GLU A 5 -13.66 -7.29 9.50
N ALA A 6 -13.50 -7.09 10.81
CA ALA A 6 -13.16 -5.78 11.38
C ALA A 6 -11.80 -5.22 10.90
N PHE A 7 -10.84 -6.08 10.51
CA PHE A 7 -9.56 -5.65 9.93
C PHE A 7 -9.73 -5.29 8.46
N THR A 8 -10.48 -6.08 7.70
CA THR A 8 -10.83 -5.76 6.30
C THR A 8 -11.62 -4.45 6.21
N ASP A 9 -12.64 -4.27 7.06
CA ASP A 9 -13.40 -3.02 7.18
C ASP A 9 -12.49 -1.85 7.51
N ALA A 10 -11.45 -2.07 8.32
CA ALA A 10 -10.48 -1.02 8.60
C ALA A 10 -9.64 -0.64 7.38
N ILE A 11 -9.37 -1.55 6.44
CA ILE A 11 -8.70 -1.20 5.19
C ILE A 11 -9.60 -0.28 4.35
N TYR A 12 -10.88 -0.62 4.19
CA TYR A 12 -11.86 0.25 3.51
C TYR A 12 -12.01 1.61 4.20
N ASP A 13 -12.05 1.64 5.54
CA ASP A 13 -12.06 2.91 6.27
C ASP A 13 -10.79 3.74 5.99
N ALA A 14 -9.62 3.13 5.75
CA ALA A 14 -8.41 3.88 5.34
C ALA A 14 -8.53 4.46 3.91
N ILE A 15 -9.26 3.75 3.03
CA ILE A 15 -9.58 4.21 1.68
C ILE A 15 -10.52 5.43 1.75
N ASP A 16 -11.50 5.41 2.64
CA ASP A 16 -12.50 6.48 2.70
C ASP A 16 -12.09 7.67 3.56
N GLU A 17 -11.41 7.43 4.69
CA GLU A 17 -11.21 8.45 5.73
C GLU A 17 -9.85 9.16 5.67
N VAL A 18 -8.86 8.57 5.01
CA VAL A 18 -7.47 9.07 5.06
C VAL A 18 -7.06 9.73 3.75
N THR A 19 -6.43 10.90 3.86
CA THR A 19 -6.00 11.69 2.70
C THR A 19 -4.49 11.62 2.43
N GLY A 20 -3.68 11.31 3.44
CA GLY A 20 -2.24 11.15 3.28
C GLY A 20 -1.51 10.82 4.58
N VAL A 21 -0.23 11.17 4.67
CA VAL A 21 0.63 10.80 5.80
C VAL A 21 0.30 11.61 7.05
N GLN A 22 -0.07 12.89 6.90
CA GLN A 22 -0.35 13.79 8.03
C GLN A 22 -1.49 13.28 8.94
N ASP A 23 -2.60 12.84 8.35
CA ASP A 23 -3.75 12.29 9.06
C ASP A 23 -3.66 10.77 9.21
N GLY A 24 -3.05 10.07 8.24
CA GLY A 24 -2.96 8.62 8.21
C GLY A 24 -2.22 7.99 9.38
N LYS A 25 -1.11 8.59 9.83
CA LYS A 25 -0.38 8.11 11.01
C LYS A 25 -1.26 8.10 12.26
N GLN A 26 -1.94 9.22 12.54
CA GLN A 26 -2.83 9.34 13.70
C GLN A 26 -4.06 8.44 13.56
N TRP A 27 -4.55 8.26 12.33
CA TRP A 27 -5.65 7.36 12.02
C TRP A 27 -5.27 5.90 12.35
N ILE A 28 -4.11 5.42 11.91
CA ILE A 28 -3.60 4.07 12.23
C ILE A 28 -3.58 3.84 13.74
N VAL A 29 -3.04 4.79 14.50
CA VAL A 29 -2.95 4.70 15.97
C VAL A 29 -4.33 4.55 16.60
N THR A 30 -5.26 5.38 16.16
CA THR A 30 -6.64 5.40 16.68
C THR A 30 -7.37 4.11 16.34
N ARG A 31 -7.27 3.65 15.08
CA ARG A 31 -7.96 2.45 14.59
C ARG A 31 -7.42 1.18 15.24
N SER A 32 -6.10 1.05 15.30
CA SER A 32 -5.41 -0.04 15.98
C SER A 32 -5.75 -0.13 17.48
N GLY A 33 -5.99 1.02 18.13
CA GLY A 33 -6.54 1.08 19.48
C GLY A 33 -7.91 0.43 19.62
N LYS A 34 -8.83 0.70 18.68
CA LYS A 34 -10.18 0.10 18.65
C LYS A 34 -10.13 -1.40 18.36
N LEU A 35 -9.17 -1.83 17.54
CA LEU A 35 -8.97 -3.24 17.15
C LEU A 35 -8.17 -4.06 18.18
N GLY A 36 -7.65 -3.41 19.25
CA GLY A 36 -6.96 -4.09 20.34
C GLY A 36 -5.51 -4.48 20.04
N ILE A 37 -4.87 -3.86 19.04
CA ILE A 37 -3.48 -4.13 18.64
C ILE A 37 -2.52 -2.98 18.97
N LYS A 38 -2.94 -2.03 19.81
CA LYS A 38 -2.15 -0.83 20.15
C LYS A 38 -0.75 -1.11 20.68
N SER A 39 -0.55 -2.23 21.37
CA SER A 39 0.76 -2.62 21.93
C SER A 39 1.84 -2.82 20.87
N HIS A 40 1.45 -3.03 19.60
CA HIS A 40 2.37 -3.30 18.49
C HIS A 40 2.75 -2.05 17.68
N LEU A 41 2.23 -0.87 18.04
CA LEU A 41 2.36 0.33 17.20
C LEU A 41 3.60 1.16 17.47
N THR A 42 4.24 1.03 18.63
CA THR A 42 5.37 1.92 19.01
C THR A 42 6.46 1.93 17.94
N GLU A 43 6.86 0.76 17.44
CA GLU A 43 7.90 0.66 16.42
C GLU A 43 7.39 1.15 15.05
N ILE A 44 6.15 0.82 14.69
CA ILE A 44 5.51 1.29 13.45
C ILE A 44 5.45 2.83 13.42
N GLU A 45 5.03 3.46 14.52
CA GLU A 45 4.94 4.91 14.64
C GLU A 45 6.30 5.61 14.54
N ASN A 46 7.36 4.99 15.06
CA ASN A 46 8.72 5.54 15.01
C ASN A 46 9.29 5.51 13.59
N GLU A 47 8.97 4.46 12.82
CA GLU A 47 9.51 4.24 11.48
C GLU A 47 8.65 4.85 10.36
N PHE A 48 7.42 5.26 10.66
CA PHE A 48 6.43 5.68 9.66
C PHE A 48 6.91 6.80 8.74
N ASP A 49 7.39 7.90 9.32
CA ASP A 49 7.74 9.11 8.56
C ASP A 49 9.03 8.91 7.74
N ALA A 50 10.01 8.19 8.31
CA ALA A 50 11.24 7.84 7.62
C ALA A 50 10.95 6.89 6.44
N SER A 51 10.08 5.91 6.65
CA SER A 51 9.66 4.97 5.61
C SER A 51 8.92 5.67 4.47
N PHE A 52 8.08 6.67 4.77
CA PHE A 52 7.44 7.46 3.72
C PHE A 52 8.47 8.25 2.89
N GLN A 53 9.48 8.84 3.51
CA GLN A 53 10.54 9.56 2.77
C GLN A 53 11.32 8.64 1.83
N GLU A 54 11.65 7.43 2.28
CA GLU A 54 12.31 6.42 1.46
C GLU A 54 11.40 5.93 0.33
N PHE A 55 10.11 5.71 0.62
CA PHE A 55 9.10 5.34 -0.37
C PHE A 55 8.93 6.41 -1.45
N GLU A 56 8.79 7.67 -1.05
CA GLU A 56 8.64 8.79 -1.97
C GLU A 56 9.85 8.89 -2.90
N ALA A 57 11.06 8.88 -2.35
CA ALA A 57 12.28 8.92 -3.17
C ALA A 57 12.37 7.73 -4.14
N TRP A 58 12.12 6.51 -3.65
CA TRP A 58 12.17 5.30 -4.47
C TRP A 58 11.14 5.33 -5.62
N LEU A 59 9.89 5.72 -5.32
CA LEU A 59 8.83 5.72 -6.32
C LEU A 59 9.01 6.84 -7.35
N THR A 60 9.47 8.02 -6.93
CA THR A 60 9.85 9.10 -7.85
C THR A 60 10.92 8.62 -8.83
N ASP A 61 11.98 7.98 -8.34
CA ASP A 61 13.07 7.46 -9.17
C ASP A 61 12.56 6.38 -10.14
N LEU A 62 11.73 5.46 -9.65
CA LEU A 62 11.15 4.38 -10.44
C LEU A 62 10.32 4.91 -11.61
N LEU A 63 9.34 5.78 -11.33
CA LEU A 63 8.41 6.29 -12.34
C LEU A 63 9.07 7.32 -13.27
N SER A 64 10.11 8.02 -12.81
CA SER A 64 10.92 8.89 -13.67
C SER A 64 11.77 8.09 -14.65
N ALA A 65 12.35 6.97 -14.21
CA ALA A 65 13.19 6.11 -15.06
C ALA A 65 12.36 5.22 -15.99
N LYS A 66 11.18 4.79 -15.54
CA LYS A 66 10.26 3.91 -16.24
C LYS A 66 8.87 4.51 -16.14
N LYS A 67 8.56 5.50 -16.97
CA LYS A 67 7.24 6.13 -16.94
C LYS A 67 6.16 5.10 -17.33
N PRO A 68 5.05 4.99 -16.59
CA PRO A 68 3.92 4.15 -17.00
C PRO A 68 3.35 4.64 -18.35
N PRO A 69 2.98 3.74 -19.27
CA PRO A 69 2.36 4.13 -20.53
C PRO A 69 0.97 4.70 -20.29
N ALA A 70 0.55 5.62 -21.15
CA ALA A 70 -0.76 6.26 -21.05
C ALA A 70 -1.95 5.32 -21.34
N SER A 71 -1.68 4.10 -21.80
CA SER A 71 -2.68 3.05 -22.05
C SER A 71 -3.04 2.25 -20.80
N LEU A 72 -2.33 2.41 -19.67
CA LEU A 72 -2.68 1.67 -18.46
C LEU A 72 -4.02 2.15 -17.90
N GLU A 73 -4.89 1.19 -17.62
CA GLU A 73 -6.14 1.43 -16.90
C GLU A 73 -5.92 1.30 -15.39
N ALA A 74 -4.97 0.48 -14.95
CA ALA A 74 -4.70 0.30 -13.52
C ALA A 74 -3.23 0.07 -13.17
N ILE A 75 -2.86 0.47 -11.95
CA ILE A 75 -1.56 0.24 -11.32
C ILE A 75 -1.77 -0.32 -9.91
N THR A 76 -1.09 -1.42 -9.60
CA THR A 76 -1.14 -2.09 -8.30
C THR A 76 0.19 -1.98 -7.57
N PHE A 77 0.11 -1.63 -6.29
CA PHE A 77 1.19 -1.68 -5.31
C PHE A 77 1.07 -2.97 -4.49
N SER A 78 1.81 -4.00 -4.91
CA SER A 78 1.70 -5.34 -4.34
C SER A 78 2.78 -5.56 -3.29
N LEU A 79 2.33 -5.90 -2.08
CA LEU A 79 3.17 -6.27 -0.94
C LEU A 79 3.44 -7.77 -0.95
N TYR A 80 4.64 -8.18 -0.58
CA TYR A 80 4.97 -9.60 -0.45
C TYR A 80 5.99 -9.84 0.66
N GLU A 81 5.94 -11.04 1.23
CA GLU A 81 6.85 -11.45 2.28
C GLU A 81 8.23 -11.81 1.70
N THR A 82 9.27 -11.31 2.35
CA THR A 82 10.66 -11.74 2.16
C THR A 82 11.09 -12.57 3.37
N ALA A 83 12.36 -12.96 3.45
CA ALA A 83 12.86 -13.73 4.59
C ALA A 83 12.78 -13.00 5.94
N ASP A 84 12.86 -11.66 5.94
CA ASP A 84 13.02 -10.87 7.18
C ASP A 84 12.06 -9.66 7.29
N THR A 85 11.24 -9.40 6.25
CA THR A 85 10.37 -8.22 6.17
C THR A 85 9.32 -8.34 5.06
N ILE A 86 8.49 -7.31 4.88
CA ILE A 86 7.62 -7.16 3.71
C ILE A 86 8.31 -6.22 2.71
N SER A 87 8.37 -6.62 1.45
CA SER A 87 8.79 -5.75 0.35
C SER A 87 7.61 -5.47 -0.57
N LEU A 88 7.84 -4.68 -1.62
CA LEU A 88 6.81 -4.26 -2.54
C LEU A 88 7.29 -4.29 -3.98
N TYR A 89 6.37 -4.52 -4.91
CA TYR A 89 6.56 -4.27 -6.33
C TYR A 89 5.38 -3.49 -6.90
N VAL A 90 5.61 -2.85 -8.05
CA VAL A 90 4.58 -2.15 -8.81
C VAL A 90 4.33 -2.91 -10.10
N ALA A 91 3.07 -3.14 -10.41
CA ALA A 91 2.62 -3.68 -11.68
C ALA A 91 1.48 -2.82 -12.23
N GLY A 92 1.26 -2.87 -13.54
CA GLY A 92 0.15 -2.19 -14.19
C GLY A 92 -0.44 -3.05 -15.30
N SER A 93 -1.72 -2.79 -15.56
CA SER A 93 -2.57 -3.52 -16.48
C SER A 93 -3.22 -2.55 -17.48
N GLU A 94 -3.31 -2.98 -18.75
CA GLU A 94 -4.10 -2.28 -19.77
C GLU A 94 -5.61 -2.61 -19.68
N GLU A 95 -5.98 -3.52 -18.78
CA GLU A 95 -7.38 -3.90 -18.51
C GLU A 95 -7.66 -3.74 -17.01
N TRP A 96 -8.84 -3.23 -16.65
CA TRP A 96 -9.35 -3.29 -15.28
C TRP A 96 -10.74 -3.93 -15.23
N ASP A 97 -10.92 -4.92 -14.35
CA ASP A 97 -12.21 -5.50 -14.04
C ASP A 97 -12.38 -5.78 -12.53
N GLU A 98 -13.58 -5.58 -11.98
CA GLU A 98 -13.84 -5.82 -10.55
C GLU A 98 -13.76 -7.32 -10.17
N GLU A 99 -13.87 -8.22 -11.14
CA GLU A 99 -14.00 -9.68 -10.92
C GLU A 99 -12.78 -10.51 -11.40
N GLY A 100 -11.75 -9.89 -11.97
CA GLY A 100 -10.65 -10.61 -12.63
C GLY A 100 -9.26 -10.35 -12.07
N ASP A 101 -8.31 -11.07 -12.65
CA ASP A 101 -6.91 -11.13 -12.25
C ASP A 101 -6.10 -9.91 -12.77
N TRP A 102 -6.72 -8.73 -12.96
CA TRP A 102 -6.05 -7.54 -13.50
C TRP A 102 -4.82 -7.15 -12.68
N ALA A 103 -4.88 -7.34 -11.36
CA ALA A 103 -3.75 -7.10 -10.46
C ALA A 103 -2.58 -8.10 -10.67
N LEU A 104 -2.82 -9.20 -11.39
CA LEU A 104 -1.81 -10.17 -11.82
C LEU A 104 -1.32 -9.93 -13.25
N ALA A 105 -2.01 -9.08 -14.04
CA ALA A 105 -1.55 -8.65 -15.35
C ALA A 105 -0.30 -7.78 -15.20
N LYS A 106 0.67 -7.97 -16.12
CA LYS A 106 2.01 -7.35 -16.04
C LYS A 106 2.36 -6.66 -17.35
N ASP A 107 1.41 -5.91 -17.91
CA ASP A 107 1.63 -5.09 -19.11
C ASP A 107 2.66 -3.98 -18.83
N TYR A 108 2.69 -3.55 -17.57
CA TYR A 108 3.74 -2.71 -17.01
C TYR A 108 4.30 -3.36 -15.74
N ALA A 109 5.59 -3.69 -15.74
CA ALA A 109 6.27 -4.25 -14.57
C ALA A 109 7.70 -3.68 -14.51
N PRO A 110 7.88 -2.45 -14.01
CA PRO A 110 9.19 -1.84 -13.94
C PRO A 110 10.04 -2.64 -12.95
N LEU A 111 11.08 -3.33 -13.47
CA LEU A 111 12.04 -4.02 -12.63
C LEU A 111 12.76 -3.00 -11.74
N SER A 112 12.64 -3.16 -10.43
CA SER A 112 13.41 -2.40 -9.44
C SER A 112 14.18 -3.37 -8.54
N VAL A 113 15.23 -2.86 -7.90
CA VAL A 113 15.81 -3.55 -6.75
C VAL A 113 14.76 -3.56 -5.65
N GLU A 114 14.56 -4.71 -5.01
CA GLU A 114 13.59 -4.87 -3.91
C GLU A 114 13.77 -3.73 -2.90
N PRO A 115 12.78 -2.83 -2.76
CA PRO A 115 12.90 -1.74 -1.83
C PRO A 115 12.73 -2.25 -0.40
N TYR A 116 13.36 -1.53 0.52
CA TYR A 116 13.21 -1.73 1.94
C TYR A 116 12.63 -0.47 2.55
N PHE A 117 11.56 -0.60 3.33
CA PHE A 117 11.03 0.49 4.15
C PHE A 117 10.94 0.01 5.60
N PRO A 118 11.62 0.67 6.56
CA PRO A 118 11.74 0.20 7.94
C PRO A 118 10.41 -0.15 8.63
N VAL A 119 9.32 0.56 8.32
CA VAL A 119 7.97 0.34 8.87
C VAL A 119 7.46 -1.08 8.63
N TYR A 120 7.88 -1.73 7.54
CA TYR A 120 7.41 -3.06 7.20
C TYR A 120 8.03 -4.18 8.05
N LYS A 121 9.14 -3.92 8.74
CA LYS A 121 9.73 -4.91 9.64
C LYS A 121 8.85 -5.21 10.87
N PRO A 122 8.40 -4.22 11.67
CA PRO A 122 7.46 -4.50 12.75
C PRO A 122 6.08 -4.95 12.25
N ILE A 123 5.64 -4.51 11.06
CA ILE A 123 4.41 -5.03 10.44
C ILE A 123 4.55 -6.52 10.10
N TYR A 124 5.71 -6.94 9.58
CA TYR A 124 5.99 -8.33 9.26
C TYR A 124 5.94 -9.22 10.52
N GLN A 125 6.56 -8.78 11.62
CA GLN A 125 6.47 -9.51 12.91
C GLN A 125 5.02 -9.66 13.37
N LEU A 126 4.21 -8.60 13.22
CA LEU A 126 2.78 -8.68 13.54
C LEU A 126 2.01 -9.57 12.56
N LEU A 127 2.41 -9.64 11.28
CA LEU A 127 1.85 -10.53 10.29
C LEU A 127 2.06 -12.01 10.70
N GLU A 128 3.26 -12.35 11.16
CA GLU A 128 3.60 -13.70 11.65
C GLU A 128 2.78 -14.06 12.91
N ASP A 129 2.64 -13.12 13.86
CA ASP A 129 1.95 -13.36 15.13
C ASP A 129 0.42 -13.26 15.02
N HIS A 130 -0.08 -12.39 14.14
CA HIS A 130 -1.49 -12.02 14.01
C HIS A 130 -1.80 -11.59 12.57
N LEU A 131 -1.85 -12.57 11.65
CA LEU A 131 -2.08 -12.39 10.21
C LEU A 131 -3.09 -11.28 9.83
N PRO A 132 -4.35 -11.26 10.31
CA PRO A 132 -5.30 -10.20 9.91
C PRO A 132 -4.86 -8.77 10.28
N ALA A 133 -4.09 -8.61 11.36
CA ALA A 133 -3.62 -7.31 11.82
C ALA A 133 -2.41 -6.85 10.99
N GLY A 134 -1.49 -7.77 10.67
CA GLY A 134 -0.39 -7.49 9.76
C GLY A 134 -0.87 -7.13 8.36
N LEU A 135 -1.86 -7.86 7.82
CA LEU A 135 -2.48 -7.56 6.52
C LEU A 135 -3.10 -6.15 6.51
N PHE A 136 -3.90 -5.84 7.54
CA PHE A 136 -4.48 -4.51 7.72
C PHE A 136 -3.41 -3.41 7.74
N LEU A 137 -2.40 -3.52 8.61
CA LEU A 137 -1.39 -2.48 8.74
C LEU A 137 -0.52 -2.36 7.48
N GLY A 138 -0.21 -3.47 6.82
CA GLY A 138 0.54 -3.47 5.58
C GLY A 138 -0.20 -2.72 4.47
N ALA A 139 -1.43 -3.13 4.19
CA ALA A 139 -2.27 -2.53 3.15
C ALA A 139 -2.60 -1.05 3.44
N ALA A 140 -3.04 -0.74 4.67
CA ALA A 140 -3.36 0.63 5.04
C ALA A 140 -2.14 1.56 4.96
N THR A 141 -0.95 1.10 5.39
CA THR A 141 0.29 1.90 5.27
C THR A 141 0.61 2.20 3.81
N MET A 142 0.46 1.20 2.91
CA MET A 142 0.70 1.40 1.48
C MET A 142 -0.28 2.41 0.88
N ILE A 143 -1.58 2.25 1.15
CA ILE A 143 -2.63 3.16 0.67
C ILE A 143 -2.34 4.59 1.12
N ILE A 144 -1.97 4.78 2.38
CA ILE A 144 -1.62 6.09 2.95
C ILE A 144 -0.41 6.71 2.25
N PHE A 145 0.65 5.91 2.04
CA PHE A 145 1.87 6.36 1.37
C PHE A 145 1.60 6.75 -0.08
N VAL A 146 0.83 5.95 -0.82
CA VAL A 146 0.50 6.25 -2.22
C VAL A 146 -0.38 7.50 -2.33
N LYS A 147 -1.39 7.66 -1.46
CA LYS A 147 -2.23 8.86 -1.44
C LYS A 147 -1.42 10.14 -1.21
N GLU A 148 -0.51 10.10 -0.22
CA GLU A 148 0.38 11.23 0.04
C GLU A 148 1.31 11.50 -1.15
N PHE A 149 1.85 10.46 -1.78
CA PHE A 149 2.71 10.59 -2.95
C PHE A 149 1.98 11.23 -4.13
N VAL A 150 0.80 10.72 -4.48
CA VAL A 150 -0.04 11.23 -5.57
C VAL A 150 -0.39 12.70 -5.35
N SER A 151 -0.65 13.12 -4.11
CA SER A 151 -0.97 14.51 -3.80
C SER A 151 0.14 15.51 -4.20
N LYS A 152 1.38 15.02 -4.39
CA LYS A 152 2.57 15.81 -4.72
C LYS A 152 3.11 15.54 -6.13
N HIS A 153 2.90 14.33 -6.66
CA HIS A 153 3.56 13.81 -7.86
C HIS A 153 2.58 13.16 -8.85
N ALA A 154 1.31 13.60 -8.89
CA ALA A 154 0.28 13.03 -9.75
C ALA A 154 0.69 12.97 -11.24
N GLU A 155 1.52 13.90 -11.71
CA GLU A 155 2.00 13.98 -13.10
C GLU A 155 2.89 12.81 -13.55
N LEU A 156 3.35 11.98 -12.60
CA LEU A 156 4.10 10.76 -12.87
C LEU A 156 3.21 9.59 -13.29
N PHE A 157 1.90 9.71 -13.11
CA PHE A 157 0.92 8.69 -13.46
C PHE A 157 0.16 9.04 -14.75
N PRO A 158 -0.45 8.06 -15.43
CA PRO A 158 -1.44 8.31 -16.47
C PRO A 158 -2.71 8.94 -15.91
N ASP A 159 -3.36 9.80 -16.69
CA ASP A 159 -4.69 10.32 -16.39
C ASP A 159 -5.71 9.18 -16.43
N GLY A 160 -6.67 9.15 -15.50
CA GLY A 160 -7.72 8.11 -15.45
C GLY A 160 -7.28 6.76 -14.87
N VAL A 161 -6.02 6.62 -14.44
CA VAL A 161 -5.52 5.34 -13.92
C VAL A 161 -6.15 5.03 -12.55
N ILE A 162 -6.55 3.77 -12.37
CA ILE A 162 -7.02 3.23 -11.10
C ILE A 162 -5.82 2.71 -10.30
N LEU A 163 -5.72 3.09 -9.04
CA LEU A 163 -4.67 2.66 -8.13
C LEU A 163 -5.21 1.61 -7.17
N GLY A 164 -4.50 0.48 -7.08
CA GLY A 164 -4.79 -0.60 -6.15
C GLY A 164 -3.61 -0.95 -5.26
N ALA A 165 -3.88 -1.52 -4.09
CA ALA A 165 -2.85 -2.04 -3.18
C ALA A 165 -3.33 -3.31 -2.49
N GLY A 166 -2.42 -4.23 -2.20
CA GLY A 166 -2.75 -5.51 -1.58
C GLY A 166 -1.52 -6.37 -1.36
N PHE A 167 -1.73 -7.57 -0.82
CA PHE A 167 -0.67 -8.57 -0.72
C PHE A 167 -0.72 -9.51 -1.94
N ASP A 168 0.45 -9.95 -2.40
CA ASP A 168 0.58 -10.91 -3.48
C ASP A 168 -0.11 -12.23 -3.10
N GLY A 169 -1.01 -12.70 -3.96
CA GLY A 169 -1.86 -13.88 -3.69
C GLY A 169 -2.98 -13.66 -2.66
N GLY A 170 -3.21 -12.42 -2.23
CA GLY A 170 -4.31 -12.02 -1.36
C GLY A 170 -5.28 -11.04 -2.03
N ASP A 171 -6.11 -10.38 -1.22
CA ASP A 171 -7.04 -9.35 -1.70
C ASP A 171 -6.27 -8.11 -2.17
N VAL A 172 -6.74 -7.51 -3.26
CA VAL A 172 -6.30 -6.22 -3.78
C VAL A 172 -7.45 -5.24 -3.66
N TYR A 173 -7.15 -4.06 -3.10
CA TYR A 173 -8.12 -3.00 -2.88
C TYR A 173 -7.82 -1.85 -3.82
N ASP A 174 -8.72 -1.55 -4.74
CA ASP A 174 -8.74 -0.27 -5.45
C ASP A 174 -9.08 0.85 -4.47
N PHE A 175 -8.35 1.96 -4.53
CA PHE A 175 -8.48 3.01 -3.52
C PHE A 175 -8.49 4.44 -4.08
N MET A 176 -8.20 4.62 -5.36
CA MET A 176 -8.14 5.94 -5.98
C MET A 176 -8.17 5.83 -7.52
N GLU A 177 -8.94 6.70 -8.17
CA GLU A 177 -8.85 6.95 -9.62
C GLU A 177 -8.28 8.36 -9.82
N LEU A 178 -7.27 8.50 -10.69
CA LEU A 178 -6.63 9.79 -10.96
C LEU A 178 -7.39 10.56 -12.04
N ASN A 179 -7.56 11.88 -11.86
CA ASN A 179 -8.24 12.76 -12.81
C ASN A 179 -7.27 13.47 -13.75
#